data_AF-A0A7W7SYZ1-F1
#
_entry.id   AF-A0A7W7SYZ1-F1
#
_cell.length_a   1.000
_cell.length_b   1.000
_cell.length_c   1.000
_cell.angle_alpha   90.00
_cell.angle_beta   90.00
_cell.angle_gamma   90.00
#
_symmetry.space_group_name_H-M   'P 1'
#
loop_
_entity.id
_entity.type
_entity.pdbx_description
1 polymer ?
#
loop_
_entity_poly.entity_id
_entity_poly.type
_entity_poly.pdbx_seq_one_letter_code
_entity_poly.pdbx_strand_id
1 'polypeptide(L)'
;MAGTSERIEARRRARETTARRVRELREREERLGRMAAAFFEQDALRERHELASARSVVGLLDAGEPVDAVAELLGVEVSRVRWLARRCR
;
A
#
# COMPACT_ATOMS: atom_id res chain seq x y z
N MET A 1 36.16 47.68 -1.01
CA MET A 1 35.72 46.62 -0.08
C MET A 1 34.25 46.20 -0.24
N ALA A 2 33.46 46.81 -1.14
CA ALA A 2 32.04 46.44 -1.34
C ALA A 2 31.83 45.07 -2.05
N GLY A 3 32.63 44.74 -3.07
CA GLY A 3 32.41 43.55 -3.90
C GLY A 3 32.75 42.19 -3.26
N THR A 4 33.47 42.16 -2.14
CA THR A 4 33.75 40.92 -1.39
C THR A 4 32.61 40.55 -0.45
N SER A 5 31.95 41.53 0.16
CA SER A 5 30.83 41.30 1.09
C SER A 5 29.58 40.78 0.34
N GLU A 6 29.25 41.39 -0.81
CA GLU A 6 28.13 40.94 -1.65
C GLU A 6 28.34 39.50 -2.17
N ARG A 7 29.58 39.14 -2.52
CA ARG A 7 29.92 37.81 -3.03
C ARG A 7 29.81 36.73 -1.95
N ILE A 8 30.16 37.08 -0.70
CA ILE A 8 30.00 36.19 0.46
C ILE A 8 28.52 35.99 0.78
N GLU A 9 27.73 37.06 0.78
CA GLU A 9 26.28 36.97 1.01
C GLU A 9 25.57 36.16 -0.08
N ALA A 10 25.91 36.36 -1.36
CA ALA A 10 25.34 35.59 -2.46
C ALA A 10 25.64 34.08 -2.29
N ARG A 11 26.87 33.74 -1.89
CA ARG A 11 27.26 32.34 -1.62
C ARG A 11 26.53 31.76 -0.40
N ARG A 12 26.29 32.57 0.63
CA ARG A 12 25.50 32.16 1.81
C ARG A 12 24.04 31.87 1.43
N ARG A 13 23.39 32.77 0.69
CA ARG A 13 22.02 32.58 0.19
C ARG A 13 21.90 31.36 -0.72
N ALA A 14 22.90 31.12 -1.57
CA ALA A 14 22.94 29.92 -2.41
C ALA A 14 23.03 28.64 -1.56
N ARG A 15 23.87 28.60 -0.53
CA ARG A 15 23.96 27.45 0.39
C ARG A 15 22.68 27.23 1.19
N GLU A 16 22.06 28.31 1.66
CA GLU A 16 20.80 28.25 2.41
C GLU A 16 19.64 27.73 1.54
N THR A 17 19.56 28.15 0.27
CA THR A 17 18.55 27.64 -0.67
C THR A 17 18.79 26.19 -1.05
N THR A 18 20.05 25.76 -1.26
CA THR A 18 20.38 24.35 -1.47
C THR A 18 20.01 23.50 -0.25
N ALA A 19 20.38 23.94 0.96
CA ALA A 19 20.05 23.22 2.19
C ALA A 19 18.55 23.12 2.41
N ARG A 20 17.80 24.17 2.09
CA ARG A 20 16.33 24.16 2.13
C ARG A 20 15.74 23.15 1.14
N ARG A 21 16.20 23.14 -0.13
CA ARG A 21 15.74 22.18 -1.13
C ARG A 21 16.01 20.74 -0.74
N VAL A 22 17.18 20.46 -0.15
CA VAL A 22 17.52 19.11 0.33
C VAL A 22 16.59 18.68 1.47
N ARG A 23 16.25 19.60 2.40
CA ARG A 23 15.27 19.31 3.46
C ARG A 23 13.88 19.03 2.89
N GLU A 24 13.41 19.87 1.97
CA GLU A 24 12.11 19.69 1.30
C GLU A 24 12.05 18.36 0.53
N LEU A 25 13.14 17.95 -0.12
CA LEU A 25 13.22 16.65 -0.80
C LEU A 25 13.16 15.48 0.19
N ARG A 26 13.91 15.54 1.30
CA ARG A 26 13.89 14.50 2.33
C ARG A 26 12.51 14.36 2.99
N GLU A 27 11.87 15.48 3.33
CA GLU A 27 10.51 15.48 3.90
C GLU A 27 9.50 14.86 2.92
N ARG A 28 9.65 15.14 1.62
CA ARG A 28 8.83 14.54 0.57
C ARG A 28 9.08 13.03 0.44
N GLU A 29 10.34 12.60 0.42
CA GLU A 29 10.72 11.18 0.37
C GLU A 29 10.20 10.41 1.59
N GLU A 30 10.34 10.96 2.79
CA GLU A 30 9.79 10.37 4.01
C GLU A 30 8.27 10.26 3.95
N ARG A 31 7.58 11.28 3.43
CA ARG A 31 6.12 11.25 3.27
C ARG A 31 5.69 10.15 2.30
N LEU A 32 6.38 10.04 1.16
CA LEU A 32 6.13 8.97 0.18
C LEU A 32 6.43 7.59 0.76
N GLY A 33 7.52 7.45 1.52
CA GLY A 33 7.88 6.21 2.21
C GLY A 33 6.81 5.76 3.22
N ARG A 34 6.30 6.69 4.04
CA ARG A 34 5.19 6.41 4.97
C ARG A 34 3.90 6.00 4.24
N MET A 35 3.57 6.66 3.13
CA MET A 35 2.40 6.28 2.34
C MET A 35 2.57 4.91 1.71
N ALA A 36 3.72 4.63 1.09
CA ALA A 36 4.01 3.33 0.49
C ALA A 36 3.94 2.20 1.54
N ALA A 37 4.51 2.40 2.73
CA ALA A 37 4.42 1.45 3.83
C ALA A 37 2.96 1.16 4.22
N ALA A 38 2.13 2.22 4.38
CA ALA A 38 0.72 2.05 4.67
C ALA A 38 -0.04 1.30 3.57
N PHE A 39 0.27 1.54 2.29
CA PHE A 39 -0.31 0.79 1.17
C PHE A 39 0.09 -0.69 1.21
N PHE A 40 1.38 -1.00 1.36
CA PHE A 40 1.85 -2.39 1.41
C PHE A 40 1.31 -3.15 2.63
N GLU A 41 1.18 -2.50 3.78
CA GLU A 41 0.54 -3.08 4.96
C GLU A 41 -0.93 -3.41 4.72
N GLN A 42 -1.67 -2.52 4.04
CA GLN A 42 -3.06 -2.78 3.68
C GLN A 42 -3.21 -3.92 2.67
N ASP A 43 -2.33 -4.00 1.67
CA ASP A 43 -2.33 -5.11 0.71
C ASP A 43 -2.03 -6.44 1.40
N ALA A 44 -1.05 -6.48 2.30
CA ALA A 44 -0.72 -7.67 3.07
C ALA A 44 -1.86 -8.09 4.03
N LEU A 45 -2.63 -7.13 4.55
CA LEU A 45 -3.79 -7.41 5.39
C LEU A 45 -4.97 -7.92 4.55
N ARG A 46 -5.20 -7.30 3.40
CA ARG A 46 -6.20 -7.74 2.42
C ARG A 46 -5.92 -9.16 1.94
N GLU A 47 -4.68 -9.48 1.59
CA GLU A 47 -4.30 -10.82 1.15
C GLU A 47 -4.52 -11.86 2.25
N ARG A 48 -4.16 -11.56 3.50
CA ARG A 48 -4.44 -12.43 4.65
C ARG A 48 -5.93 -12.67 4.85
N HIS A 49 -6.74 -11.62 4.71
CA HIS A 49 -8.19 -11.73 4.80
C HIS A 49 -8.78 -12.58 3.67
N GLU A 50 -8.32 -12.37 2.44
CA GLU A 50 -8.74 -13.15 1.28
C GLU A 50 -8.40 -14.64 1.43
N LEU A 51 -7.20 -14.96 1.95
CA LEU A 51 -6.80 -16.34 2.26
C LEU A 51 -7.66 -16.96 3.37
N ALA A 52 -7.94 -16.21 4.44
CA ALA A 52 -8.80 -16.70 5.52
C ALA A 52 -10.22 -17.00 5.02
N SER A 53 -10.81 -16.09 4.23
CA SER A 53 -12.12 -16.30 3.61
C SER A 53 -12.13 -17.48 2.63
N ALA A 54 -11.05 -17.66 1.85
CA ALA A 54 -10.94 -18.76 0.92
C ALA A 54 -10.91 -20.14 1.62
N ARG A 55 -10.26 -20.25 2.79
CA ARG A 55 -10.28 -21.48 3.60
C ARG A 55 -11.68 -21.86 4.06
N SER A 56 -12.47 -20.89 4.53
CA SER A 56 -13.86 -21.15 4.95
C SER A 56 -14.73 -21.60 3.77
N VAL A 57 -14.55 -20.98 2.59
CA VAL A 57 -15.24 -21.39 1.35
C VAL A 57 -14.88 -22.82 0.98
N VAL A 58 -13.59 -23.18 0.99
CA VAL A 58 -13.14 -24.55 0.69
C VAL A 58 -13.73 -25.54 1.68
N GLY A 59 -13.75 -25.22 2.98
CA GLY A 59 -14.34 -26.09 4.01
C GLY A 59 -15.83 -26.39 3.78
N LEU A 60 -16.61 -25.38 3.33
CA LEU A 60 -18.02 -25.59 2.98
C LEU A 60 -18.17 -26.48 1.74
N LEU A 61 -17.38 -26.23 0.70
CA LEU A 61 -17.42 -27.02 -0.53
C LEU A 61 -16.98 -28.48 -0.28
N ASP A 62 -15.96 -28.69 0.55
CA ASP A 62 -15.48 -30.03 0.92
C ASP A 62 -16.49 -30.78 1.80
N ALA A 63 -17.33 -30.07 2.56
CA ALA A 63 -18.47 -30.64 3.27
C ALA A 63 -19.64 -31.04 2.33
N GLY A 64 -19.53 -30.75 1.03
CA GLY A 64 -20.52 -31.09 0.01
C GLY A 64 -21.53 -30.00 -0.29
N GLU A 65 -21.38 -28.79 0.27
CA GLU A 65 -22.27 -27.67 -0.04
C GLU A 65 -22.14 -27.28 -1.51
N PRO A 66 -23.26 -27.09 -2.23
CA PRO A 66 -23.21 -26.66 -3.61
C PRO A 66 -22.71 -25.22 -3.71
N VAL A 67 -21.93 -24.93 -4.75
CA VAL A 67 -21.31 -23.61 -4.96
C VAL A 67 -22.33 -22.47 -4.93
N ASP A 68 -23.52 -22.70 -5.47
CA ASP A 68 -24.59 -21.71 -5.54
C ASP A 68 -25.16 -21.38 -4.14
N ALA A 69 -25.31 -22.39 -3.27
CA ALA A 69 -25.74 -22.17 -1.88
C ALA A 69 -24.68 -21.46 -1.05
N VAL A 70 -23.39 -21.78 -1.27
CA VAL A 70 -22.28 -21.05 -0.63
C VAL A 70 -22.25 -19.59 -1.10
N ALA A 71 -22.51 -19.34 -2.38
CA ALA A 71 -22.57 -17.99 -2.94
C ALA A 71 -23.72 -17.18 -2.32
N GLU A 72 -24.91 -17.79 -2.22
CA GLU A 72 -26.09 -17.20 -1.60
C GLU A 72 -25.85 -16.91 -0.10
N LEU A 73 -25.33 -17.87 0.66
CA LEU A 73 -25.02 -17.73 2.09
C LEU A 73 -24.07 -16.55 2.36
N LEU A 74 -23.08 -16.36 1.50
CA LEU A 74 -22.08 -15.31 1.64
C LEU A 74 -22.52 -13.98 1.01
N GLY A 75 -23.65 -13.95 0.28
CA GLY A 75 -24.11 -12.77 -0.44
C GLY A 75 -23.15 -12.32 -1.53
N VAL A 76 -22.47 -13.26 -2.19
CA VAL A 76 -21.49 -12.98 -3.25
C VAL A 76 -21.83 -13.73 -4.52
N GLU A 77 -21.20 -13.34 -5.63
CA GLU A 77 -21.36 -14.06 -6.88
C GLU A 77 -20.69 -15.45 -6.84
N VAL A 78 -21.28 -16.41 -7.56
CA VAL A 78 -20.72 -17.75 -7.82
C VAL A 78 -19.29 -17.67 -8.38
N SER A 79 -19.02 -16.66 -9.22
CA SER A 79 -17.69 -16.37 -9.78
C SER A 79 -16.64 -16.14 -8.68
N ARG A 80 -17.01 -15.43 -7.61
CA ARG A 80 -16.16 -15.11 -6.46
C ARG A 80 -15.89 -16.36 -5.63
N VAL A 81 -16.89 -17.21 -5.40
CA VAL A 81 -16.73 -18.49 -4.69
C VAL A 81 -15.74 -19.40 -5.43
N ARG A 82 -15.90 -19.53 -6.76
CA ARG A 82 -14.98 -20.32 -7.59
C ARG A 82 -13.55 -19.76 -7.57
N TRP A 83 -13.40 -18.44 -7.58
CA TRP A 83 -12.10 -17.79 -7.47
C TRP A 83 -11.43 -18.08 -6.12
N LEU A 84 -12.17 -17.95 -5.01
CA LEU A 84 -11.69 -18.25 -3.67
C LEU A 84 -11.27 -19.72 -3.53
N ALA A 85 -12.09 -20.66 -4.04
CA ALA A 85 -11.79 -22.09 -3.99
C ALA A 85 -10.50 -22.46 -4.75
N ARG A 86 -10.17 -21.77 -5.84
CA ARG A 86 -8.92 -21.97 -6.60
C ARG A 86 -7.69 -21.42 -5.89
N ARG A 87 -7.84 -20.43 -5.00
CA ARG A 87 -6.71 -19.75 -4.35
C ARG A 87 -6.12 -20.55 -3.18
N CYS A 88 -6.82 -21.58 -2.73
CA CYS A 88 -6.38 -22.49 -1.66
C CYS A 88 -6.00 -23.91 -2.15
N ARG A 89 -6.11 -24.17 -3.46
CA ARG A 89 -5.58 -25.39 -4.10
C ARG A 89 -4.23 -25.09 -4.73
#